data_AF-A0A818X2N2-F1
#
_entry.id   AF-A0A818X2N2-F1
#
_cell.length_a   1.000
_cell.length_b   1.000
_cell.length_c   1.000
_cell.angle_alpha   90.00
_cell.angle_beta   90.00
_cell.angle_gamma   90.00
#
_symmetry.space_group_name_H-M   'P 1'
#
loop_
_entity.id
_entity.type
_entity.pdbx_description
1 polymer ?
#
loop_
_entity_poly.entity_id
_entity_poly.type
_entity_poly.pdbx_seq_one_letter_code
_entity_poly.pdbx_strand_id
1 'polypeptide(L)'
;MSLTNDIINAIYNTSAGGDSTPSTSGSGIGQYPSSESPQHTCNGNITDKHLNFGPCSSSTTATNCGLNTGFYITPQQGASLITGIKICTANDNSLRDPITITFEGSNSSGASRTIGSSWTLLYNGTSGLSVDP
;
A
#
# COMPACT_ATOMS: atom_id res chain seq x y z
N MET A 1 -3.88 6.83 -16.97
CA MET A 1 -2.51 7.16 -16.54
C MET A 1 -1.73 5.85 -16.56
N SER A 2 -0.67 5.75 -17.37
CA SER A 2 0.19 4.56 -17.36
C SER A 2 1.20 4.73 -16.22
N LEU A 3 1.16 3.83 -15.24
CA LEU A 3 1.97 3.88 -14.02
C LEU A 3 3.27 3.06 -14.17
N THR A 4 3.56 2.54 -15.37
CA THR A 4 4.64 1.55 -15.63
C THR A 4 6.05 2.04 -15.29
N ASN A 5 6.25 3.35 -15.11
CA ASN A 5 7.54 3.94 -14.72
C ASN A 5 7.51 4.60 -13.33
N ASP A 6 6.38 4.57 -12.63
CA ASP A 6 6.27 5.22 -11.34
C ASP A 6 7.04 4.46 -10.26
N ILE A 7 7.62 5.22 -9.33
CA ILE A 7 8.36 4.63 -8.22
C ILE A 7 7.36 4.35 -7.10
N ILE A 8 7.18 3.07 -6.80
CA ILE A 8 6.30 2.57 -5.74
C ILE A 8 7.15 2.05 -4.60
N ASN A 9 6.92 2.56 -3.39
CA ASN A 9 7.62 2.13 -2.18
C ASN A 9 6.59 1.67 -1.15
N ALA A 10 6.73 0.44 -0.66
CA ALA A 10 5.90 -0.04 0.42
C ALA A 10 6.34 0.52 1.77
N ILE A 11 5.36 0.66 2.64
CA ILE A 11 5.48 1.11 4.01
C ILE A 11 4.58 0.26 4.91
N TYR A 12 4.90 0.23 6.19
CA TYR A 12 4.08 -0.43 7.21
C TYR A 12 4.03 0.42 8.49
N ASN A 13 3.23 -0.06 9.44
CA ASN A 13 2.86 0.67 10.65
C ASN A 13 2.17 2.01 10.33
N THR A 14 1.35 2.00 9.29
CA THR A 14 0.69 3.20 8.77
C THR A 14 -0.52 3.59 9.62
N SER A 15 -0.70 4.90 9.76
CA SER A 15 -1.93 5.54 10.24
C SER A 15 -2.06 6.90 9.55
N ALA A 16 -3.29 7.38 9.33
CA ALA A 16 -3.50 8.67 8.66
C ALA A 16 -2.77 9.80 9.40
N GLY A 17 -1.93 10.56 8.67
CA GLY A 17 -1.07 11.62 9.22
C GLY A 17 0.01 11.13 10.19
N GLY A 18 0.18 9.83 10.37
CA GLY A 18 1.18 9.22 11.25
C GLY A 18 2.45 8.82 10.51
N ASP A 19 3.57 8.79 11.23
CA ASP A 19 4.83 8.30 10.68
C ASP A 19 4.73 6.83 10.29
N SER A 20 5.45 6.45 9.25
CA SER A 20 5.48 5.08 8.74
C SER A 20 6.91 4.59 8.60
N THR A 21 7.09 3.28 8.46
CA THR A 21 8.41 2.67 8.27
C THR A 21 8.51 2.08 6.86
N PRO A 22 9.63 2.30 6.13
CA PRO A 22 9.86 1.63 4.86
C PRO A 22 9.83 0.11 4.98
N SER A 23 9.10 -0.54 4.09
CA SER A 23 9.08 -2.00 3.98
C SER A 23 10.24 -2.50 3.13
N THR A 24 10.75 -3.69 3.46
CA THR A 24 11.85 -4.35 2.73
C THR A 24 11.43 -5.73 2.27
N SER A 25 12.11 -6.24 1.24
CA SER A 25 11.93 -7.63 0.81
C SER A 25 12.32 -8.60 1.93
N GLY A 26 11.48 -9.59 2.20
CA GLY A 26 11.71 -10.62 3.19
C GLY A 26 10.42 -11.30 3.65
N SER A 27 10.48 -11.88 4.84
CA SER A 27 9.44 -12.77 5.37
C SER A 27 8.95 -12.37 6.77
N GLY A 28 9.47 -11.27 7.32
CA GLY A 28 9.16 -10.78 8.67
C GLY A 28 8.10 -9.67 8.72
N ILE A 29 8.00 -9.05 9.89
CA ILE A 29 7.10 -7.92 10.17
C ILE A 29 7.41 -6.75 9.24
N GLY A 30 6.37 -6.21 8.61
CA GLY A 30 6.47 -5.08 7.69
C GLY A 30 7.20 -5.40 6.39
N GLN A 31 7.52 -6.66 6.11
CA GLN A 31 8.20 -7.09 4.89
C GLN A 31 7.23 -7.63 3.85
N TYR A 32 7.75 -7.82 2.64
CA TYR A 32 7.03 -8.40 1.51
C TYR A 32 7.88 -9.47 0.81
N PRO A 33 7.27 -10.52 0.23
CA PRO A 33 8.00 -11.47 -0.62
C PRO A 33 8.64 -10.76 -1.83
N SER A 34 9.84 -11.18 -2.23
CA SER A 34 10.55 -10.55 -3.36
C SER A 34 9.78 -10.64 -4.68
N SER A 35 9.00 -11.70 -4.87
CA SER A 35 8.13 -11.91 -6.04
C SER A 35 6.77 -11.21 -5.93
N GLU A 36 6.50 -10.47 -4.86
CA GLU A 36 5.25 -9.75 -4.61
C GLU A 36 5.56 -8.31 -4.17
N SER A 37 6.54 -7.71 -4.85
CA SER A 37 7.05 -6.39 -4.52
C SER A 37 6.02 -5.29 -4.81
N PRO A 38 6.22 -4.07 -4.28
CA PRO A 38 5.26 -2.96 -4.44
C PRO A 38 5.01 -2.58 -5.90
N GLN A 39 5.95 -2.89 -6.79
CA GLN A 39 5.83 -2.64 -8.23
C GLN A 39 4.66 -3.42 -8.87
N HIS A 40 4.20 -4.51 -8.25
CA HIS A 40 3.06 -5.29 -8.74
C HIS A 40 1.69 -4.64 -8.48
N THR A 41 1.60 -3.55 -7.70
CA THR A 41 0.30 -2.91 -7.44
C THR A 41 -0.25 -2.14 -8.64
N CYS A 42 0.59 -1.69 -9.57
CA CYS A 42 0.19 -0.77 -10.65
C CYS A 42 0.87 -1.08 -11.99
N ASN A 43 1.29 -2.34 -12.21
CA ASN A 43 2.01 -2.75 -13.42
C ASN A 43 1.08 -3.04 -14.63
N GLY A 44 -0.24 -2.93 -14.46
CA GLY A 44 -1.23 -3.22 -15.51
C GLY A 44 -1.55 -4.70 -15.68
N ASN A 45 -0.97 -5.58 -14.86
CA ASN A 45 -1.28 -7.01 -14.83
C ASN A 45 -2.11 -7.36 -13.59
N ILE A 46 -3.37 -7.75 -13.79
CA ILE A 46 -4.28 -8.08 -12.70
C ILE A 46 -4.00 -9.44 -12.04
N THR A 47 -3.09 -10.24 -12.60
CA THR A 47 -2.68 -11.52 -11.98
C THR A 47 -1.51 -11.36 -11.02
N ASP A 48 -0.81 -10.22 -11.08
CA ASP A 48 0.26 -9.91 -10.13
C ASP A 48 -0.33 -9.23 -8.90
N LYS A 49 0.37 -9.37 -7.77
CA LYS A 49 -0.05 -8.79 -6.51
C LYS A 49 1.13 -8.26 -5.72
N HIS A 50 0.82 -7.31 -4.85
CA HIS A 50 1.68 -6.91 -3.75
C HIS A 50 1.11 -7.43 -2.44
N LEU A 51 1.95 -8.07 -1.64
CA LEU A 51 1.65 -8.48 -0.28
C LEU A 51 2.57 -7.74 0.69
N ASN A 52 2.06 -7.33 1.83
CA ASN A 52 2.87 -6.88 2.97
C ASN A 52 2.34 -7.56 4.22
N PHE A 53 3.24 -8.15 5.02
CA PHE A 53 2.81 -8.91 6.19
C PHE A 53 2.32 -8.00 7.33
N GLY A 54 2.61 -6.69 7.29
CA GLY A 54 2.17 -5.74 8.33
C GLY A 54 2.68 -6.18 9.71
N PRO A 55 1.82 -6.33 10.73
CA PRO A 55 2.24 -6.78 12.06
C PRO A 55 2.59 -8.27 12.14
N CYS A 56 2.48 -9.02 11.04
CA CYS A 56 2.73 -10.46 10.96
C CYS A 56 4.02 -10.80 10.22
N SER A 57 4.39 -12.08 10.23
CA SER A 57 5.41 -12.66 9.35
C SER A 57 4.77 -13.67 8.38
N SER A 58 5.54 -14.17 7.41
CA SER A 58 5.08 -15.21 6.47
C SER A 58 4.60 -16.51 7.12
N SER A 59 5.01 -16.79 8.36
CA SER A 59 4.58 -17.97 9.12
C SER A 59 3.47 -17.67 10.13
N THR A 60 3.00 -16.43 10.20
CA THR A 60 1.95 -16.00 11.12
C THR A 60 0.60 -16.03 10.43
N THR A 61 -0.38 -16.68 11.05
CA THR A 61 -1.79 -16.62 10.63
C THR A 61 -2.60 -15.97 11.74
N ALA A 62 -3.05 -14.73 11.51
CA ALA A 62 -3.87 -13.97 12.43
C ALA A 62 -4.74 -12.96 11.65
N THR A 63 -5.84 -12.52 12.25
CA THR A 63 -6.80 -11.59 11.62
C THR A 63 -6.26 -10.17 11.44
N ASN A 64 -5.15 -9.85 12.09
CA ASN A 64 -4.49 -8.55 11.95
C ASN A 64 -3.36 -8.54 10.91
N CYS A 65 -3.06 -9.67 10.26
CA CYS A 65 -2.01 -9.71 9.24
C CYS A 65 -2.40 -8.84 8.03
N GLY A 66 -1.45 -8.02 7.56
CA GLY A 66 -1.71 -7.05 6.48
C GLY A 66 -2.32 -5.72 6.95
N LEU A 67 -2.75 -5.59 8.21
CA LEU A 67 -3.21 -4.30 8.75
C LEU A 67 -2.06 -3.28 8.81
N ASN A 68 -2.41 -1.99 8.73
CA ASN A 68 -1.47 -0.87 8.79
C ASN A 68 -0.31 -1.00 7.79
N THR A 69 -0.62 -1.53 6.61
CA THR A 69 0.30 -1.58 5.46
C THR A 69 -0.13 -0.56 4.42
N GLY A 70 0.77 -0.24 3.51
CA GLY A 70 0.47 0.59 2.37
C GLY A 70 1.68 0.77 1.48
N PHE A 71 1.54 1.68 0.52
CA PHE A 71 2.63 2.13 -0.33
C PHE A 71 2.36 3.56 -0.74
N TYR A 72 3.41 4.28 -1.12
CA TYR A 72 3.28 5.55 -1.80
C TYR A 72 3.85 5.46 -3.22
N ILE A 73 3.22 6.20 -4.11
CA ILE A 73 3.59 6.30 -5.52
C ILE A 73 4.17 7.69 -5.75
N THR A 74 5.32 7.77 -6.42
CA THR A 74 5.84 9.03 -6.96
C THR A 74 5.61 9.05 -8.47
N PRO A 75 4.59 9.79 -8.96
CA PRO A 75 4.31 9.87 -10.39
C PRO A 75 5.48 10.52 -11.13
N GLN A 76 6.06 9.83 -12.11
CA GLN A 76 7.18 10.37 -12.90
C GLN A 76 6.77 11.52 -13.82
N GLN A 77 5.47 11.60 -14.14
CA GLN A 77 4.90 12.69 -14.94
C GLN A 77 4.72 13.98 -14.12
N GLY A 78 5.08 13.97 -12.83
CA GLY A 78 4.97 15.11 -11.93
C GLY A 78 3.65 15.16 -11.18
N ALA A 79 3.35 16.33 -10.61
CA ALA A 79 2.15 16.54 -9.81
C ALA A 79 0.90 16.13 -10.58
N SER A 80 0.09 15.26 -9.96
CA SER A 80 -1.04 14.60 -10.60
C SER A 80 -2.30 14.77 -9.76
N LEU A 81 -3.43 15.04 -10.42
CA LEU A 81 -4.74 15.03 -9.77
C LEU A 81 -5.32 13.62 -9.78
N ILE A 82 -5.73 13.14 -8.62
CA ILE A 82 -6.33 11.82 -8.48
C ILE A 82 -7.84 11.98 -8.49
N THR A 83 -8.49 11.34 -9.45
CA THR A 83 -9.95 11.39 -9.64
C THR A 83 -10.67 10.14 -9.14
N GLY A 84 -9.92 9.10 -8.81
CA GLY A 84 -10.44 7.84 -8.27
C GLY A 84 -9.34 6.79 -8.17
N ILE A 85 -9.67 5.71 -7.47
CA ILE A 85 -8.82 4.53 -7.32
C ILE A 85 -9.64 3.30 -7.69
N LYS A 86 -8.97 2.26 -8.18
CA LYS A 86 -9.53 0.94 -8.40
C LYS A 86 -8.62 -0.07 -7.73
N ILE A 87 -9.19 -0.96 -6.94
CA ILE A 87 -8.47 -2.00 -6.21
C ILE A 87 -8.93 -3.35 -6.78
N CYS A 88 -7.95 -4.22 -7.03
CA CYS A 88 -8.17 -5.65 -7.28
C CYS A 88 -7.56 -6.40 -6.10
N THR A 89 -8.31 -7.33 -5.53
CA THR A 89 -7.86 -8.12 -4.39
C THR A 89 -6.92 -9.25 -4.82
N ALA A 90 -6.14 -9.75 -3.86
CA ALA A 90 -5.18 -10.82 -4.11
C ALA A 90 -5.89 -12.18 -4.23
N ASN A 91 -5.16 -13.19 -4.71
CA ASN A 91 -5.71 -14.52 -5.03
C ASN A 91 -5.40 -15.60 -3.96
N ASP A 92 -5.11 -15.23 -2.71
CA ASP A 92 -4.57 -16.18 -1.73
C ASP A 92 -5.16 -16.11 -0.31
N ASN A 93 -5.55 -14.94 0.20
CA ASN A 93 -6.21 -14.86 1.50
C ASN A 93 -7.10 -13.62 1.60
N SER A 94 -8.40 -13.90 1.64
CA SER A 94 -9.49 -12.94 1.70
C SER A 94 -9.38 -12.03 2.94
N LEU A 95 -8.94 -12.56 4.10
CA LEU A 95 -8.79 -11.79 5.35
C LEU A 95 -7.80 -10.62 5.26
N ARG A 96 -7.01 -10.52 4.19
CA ARG A 96 -6.05 -9.43 3.97
C ARG A 96 -6.54 -8.40 2.95
N ASP A 97 -7.74 -8.57 2.41
CA ASP A 97 -8.30 -7.64 1.45
C ASP A 97 -8.63 -6.29 2.13
N PRO A 98 -8.27 -5.15 1.50
CA PRO A 98 -8.40 -3.86 2.15
C PRO A 98 -9.85 -3.37 2.09
N ILE A 99 -10.68 -3.75 3.05
CA ILE A 99 -12.09 -3.30 3.15
C ILE A 99 -12.22 -1.82 3.56
N THR A 100 -11.20 -1.29 4.24
CA THR A 100 -11.07 0.12 4.61
C THR A 100 -9.69 0.63 4.26
N ILE A 101 -9.60 1.89 3.84
CA ILE A 101 -8.36 2.53 3.43
C ILE A 101 -8.31 3.98 3.89
N THR A 102 -7.09 4.49 3.99
CA THR A 102 -6.80 5.93 4.01
C THR A 102 -6.08 6.28 2.72
N PHE A 103 -6.47 7.40 2.11
CA PHE A 103 -5.80 7.96 0.94
C PHE A 103 -5.26 9.33 1.29
N GLU A 104 -3.97 9.54 1.05
CA GLU A 104 -3.27 10.76 1.43
C GLU A 104 -2.44 11.30 0.26
N GLY A 105 -2.25 12.61 0.23
CA GLY A 105 -1.44 13.29 -0.78
C GLY A 105 -0.29 14.07 -0.15
N SER A 106 0.84 14.14 -0.87
CA SER A 106 1.99 14.93 -0.45
C SER A 106 2.72 15.51 -1.66
N ASN A 107 3.22 16.74 -1.52
CA ASN A 107 4.18 17.34 -2.45
C ASN A 107 5.63 17.24 -1.91
N SER A 108 5.83 16.56 -0.77
CA SER A 108 7.14 16.39 -0.16
C SER A 108 8.00 15.38 -0.92
N SER A 109 9.31 15.47 -0.75
CA SER A 109 10.29 14.63 -1.43
C SER A 109 11.24 13.94 -0.44
N GLY A 110 11.97 12.94 -0.92
CA GLY A 110 13.00 12.25 -0.15
C GLY A 110 12.46 11.59 1.13
N ALA A 111 13.19 11.78 2.22
CA ALA A 111 12.93 11.14 3.51
C ALA A 111 11.60 11.59 4.18
N SER A 112 11.04 12.74 3.82
CA SER A 112 9.76 13.19 4.39
C SER A 112 8.56 12.32 4.00
N ARG A 113 8.72 11.39 3.04
CA ARG A 113 7.64 10.48 2.61
C ARG A 113 7.24 9.44 3.65
N THR A 114 8.05 9.23 4.68
CA THR A 114 7.68 8.41 5.84
C THR A 114 7.27 9.23 7.05
N ILE A 115 7.26 10.56 6.94
CA ILE A 115 6.85 11.48 8.00
C ILE A 115 5.38 11.82 7.78
N GLY A 116 4.51 11.39 8.68
CA GLY A 116 3.06 11.50 8.54
C GLY A 116 2.58 12.94 8.36
N SER A 117 3.21 13.88 9.05
CA SER A 117 2.89 15.32 8.94
C SER A 117 3.20 15.94 7.58
N SER A 118 3.91 15.21 6.70
CA SER A 118 4.12 15.61 5.30
C SER A 118 2.97 15.20 4.38
N TRP A 119 2.01 14.44 4.88
CA TRP A 119 0.85 13.95 4.14
C TRP A 119 -0.42 14.67 4.57
N THR A 120 -1.30 14.91 3.61
CA THR A 120 -2.65 15.43 3.85
C THR A 120 -3.65 14.33 3.59
N LEU A 121 -4.48 14.02 4.58
CA LEU A 121 -5.57 13.07 4.44
C LEU A 121 -6.60 13.58 3.43
N LEU A 122 -6.84 12.81 2.38
CA LEU A 122 -7.80 13.11 1.31
C LEU A 122 -9.06 12.24 1.44
N TYR A 123 -8.91 11.01 1.92
CA TYR A 123 -10.01 10.07 2.11
C TYR A 123 -9.73 9.13 3.28
N ASN A 124 -10.76 8.81 4.05
CA ASN A 124 -10.75 7.75 5.05
C ASN A 124 -12.11 7.06 5.06
N GLY A 125 -12.15 5.78 4.76
CA GLY A 125 -13.41 5.04 4.68
C GLY A 125 -13.26 3.68 4.02
N THR A 126 -14.38 3.15 3.55
CA THR A 126 -14.42 1.87 2.82
C THR A 126 -13.68 1.96 1.48
N SER A 127 -13.05 0.88 1.06
CA SER A 127 -12.50 0.77 -0.31
C SER A 127 -13.58 0.59 -1.39
N GLY A 128 -14.85 0.44 -0.99
CA GLY A 128 -15.93 0.00 -1.88
C GLY A 128 -16.09 -1.52 -1.93
N LEU A 129 -15.20 -2.27 -1.28
CA LEU A 129 -15.38 -3.70 -1.01
C LEU A 129 -16.31 -3.83 0.21
N SER A 130 -17.57 -4.18 -0.02
CA SER A 130 -18.58 -4.32 1.03
C SER A 130 -18.55 -5.68 1.73
N VAL A 131 -17.87 -6.66 1.12
CA VAL A 131 -17.66 -8.02 1.62
C VAL A 131 -16.29 -8.46 1.16
N ASP A 132 -15.60 -9.21 2.01
CA ASP A 132 -14.42 -9.99 1.65
C ASP A 132 -14.81 -10.99 0.53
N PRO A 133 -14.34 -10.82 -0.72
CA PRO A 133 -14.81 -11.59 -1.87
C PRO A 133 -14.36 -13.07 -1.89
#